data_AF-A0A9D4QDC4-F1
#
_entry.id   AF-A0A9D4QDC4-F1
#
_cell.length_a   1.000
_cell.length_b   1.000
_cell.length_c   1.000
_cell.angle_alpha   90.00
_cell.angle_beta   90.00
_cell.angle_gamma   90.00
#
_symmetry.space_group_name_H-M   'P 1'
#
loop_
_entity.id
_entity.type
_entity.pdbx_description
1 polymer ?
#
loop_
_entity_poly.entity_id
_entity_poly.type
_entity_poly.pdbx_seq_one_letter_code
_entity_poly.pdbx_strand_id
1 'polypeptide(L)'
;MIHEIETKMHEGREMESNLTAIRDAIRQEIAGDRGIGIIRRIKMKRQLGELEFRIRELHGKNQEGEARFRAFISGVSSGEIRDRRSARSVLGTIFNFYGTIVSRIITICRGFAGGIINIYKRIFLGVGGVIHRLLALKLAPLEAGINIISGI
;
A
#
# COMPACT_ATOMS: atom_id res chain seq x y z
N MET A 1 18.57 -12.62 0.77
CA MET A 1 17.93 -12.38 2.09
C MET A 1 17.92 -10.90 2.48
N ILE A 2 19.05 -10.21 2.70
CA ILE A 2 19.02 -8.74 2.96
C ILE A 2 18.35 -8.00 1.79
N HIS A 3 18.81 -8.24 0.57
CA HIS A 3 18.21 -7.66 -0.62
C HIS A 3 16.71 -7.99 -0.78
N GLU A 4 16.28 -9.21 -0.42
CA GLU A 4 14.86 -9.58 -0.48
C GLU A 4 14.02 -8.82 0.55
N ILE A 5 14.56 -8.58 1.75
CA ILE A 5 13.91 -7.74 2.76
C ILE A 5 13.79 -6.30 2.24
N GLU A 6 14.84 -5.76 1.62
CA GLU A 6 14.83 -4.42 1.03
C GLU A 6 13.79 -4.29 -0.09
N THR A 7 13.67 -5.29 -0.96
CA THR A 7 12.63 -5.36 -1.99
C THR A 7 11.24 -5.35 -1.36
N LYS A 8 10.99 -6.14 -0.31
CA LYS A 8 9.70 -6.16 0.39
C LYS A 8 9.39 -4.85 1.12
N MET A 9 10.40 -4.20 1.70
CA MET A 9 10.28 -2.85 2.24
C MET A 9 9.88 -1.84 1.17
N HIS A 10 10.50 -1.93 -0.01
CA HIS A 10 10.18 -1.05 -1.13
C HIS A 10 8.74 -1.25 -1.61
N GLU A 11 8.30 -2.51 -1.79
CA GLU A 11 6.90 -2.83 -2.13
C GLU A 11 5.90 -2.24 -1.13
N GLY A 12 6.21 -2.32 0.18
CA GLY A 12 5.39 -1.74 1.24
C GLY A 12 5.25 -0.23 1.14
N ARG A 13 6.36 0.48 0.90
CA ARG A 13 6.38 1.95 0.73
C ARG A 13 5.66 2.38 -0.55
N GLU A 14 5.86 1.65 -1.63
CA GLU A 14 5.19 1.94 -2.91
C GLU A 14 3.67 1.79 -2.77
N MET A 15 3.20 0.71 -2.14
CA MET A 15 1.77 0.50 -1.89
C MET A 15 1.18 1.61 -1.02
N GLU A 16 1.88 2.03 0.03
CA GLU A 16 1.44 3.13 0.89
C GLU A 16 1.31 4.46 0.13
N SER A 17 2.30 4.78 -0.71
CA SER A 17 2.28 5.95 -1.60
C SER A 17 1.08 5.91 -2.55
N ASN A 18 0.80 4.73 -3.13
CA ASN A 18 -0.30 4.54 -4.04
C ASN A 18 -1.67 4.70 -3.37
N LEU A 19 -1.88 4.12 -2.19
CA LEU A 19 -3.11 4.31 -1.42
C LEU A 19 -3.30 5.77 -1.02
N THR A 20 -2.23 6.46 -0.66
CA THR A 20 -2.23 7.90 -0.35
C THR A 20 -2.67 8.72 -1.55
N ALA A 21 -2.19 8.40 -2.75
CA ALA A 21 -2.65 9.06 -3.98
C ALA A 21 -4.15 8.82 -4.25
N ILE A 22 -4.66 7.60 -4.02
CA ILE A 22 -6.08 7.29 -4.13
C ILE A 22 -6.90 8.10 -3.11
N ARG A 23 -6.42 8.21 -1.86
CA ARG A 23 -7.07 8.98 -0.80
C ARG A 23 -7.25 10.44 -1.22
N ASP A 24 -6.18 11.04 -1.73
CA ASP A 24 -6.19 12.45 -2.14
C ASP A 24 -7.09 12.67 -3.35
N ALA A 25 -7.14 11.73 -4.30
CA ALA A 25 -8.09 11.74 -5.41
C ALA A 25 -9.55 11.71 -4.94
N ILE A 26 -9.89 10.81 -4.01
CA ILE A 26 -11.24 10.70 -3.46
C ILE A 26 -11.61 11.98 -2.68
N ARG A 27 -10.68 12.55 -1.91
CA ARG A 27 -10.90 13.82 -1.19
C ARG A 27 -11.20 14.97 -2.14
N GLN A 28 -10.43 15.10 -3.22
CA GLN A 28 -10.66 16.11 -4.25
C GLN A 28 -12.03 15.94 -4.90
N GLU A 29 -12.44 14.72 -5.22
CA GLU A 29 -13.75 14.44 -5.81
C GLU A 29 -14.91 14.80 -4.86
N ILE A 30 -14.78 14.48 -3.56
CA ILE A 30 -15.78 14.86 -2.55
C ILE A 30 -15.88 16.40 -2.42
N ALA A 31 -14.76 17.11 -2.52
CA ALA A 31 -14.70 18.56 -2.37
C ALA A 31 -15.14 19.32 -3.62
N GLY A 32 -14.87 18.77 -4.81
CA GLY A 32 -15.09 19.44 -6.10
C GLY A 32 -16.53 19.44 -6.58
N ASP A 33 -17.38 18.52 -6.10
CA ASP A 33 -18.66 18.28 -6.76
C ASP A 33 -19.88 18.78 -5.95
N ARG A 34 -20.53 19.82 -6.49
CA ARG A 34 -21.80 20.40 -6.01
C ARG A 34 -23.04 19.58 -6.44
N GLY A 35 -22.88 18.56 -7.29
CA GLY A 35 -23.97 17.77 -7.87
C GLY A 35 -23.99 16.28 -7.49
N ILE A 36 -23.02 15.78 -6.71
CA ILE A 36 -23.05 14.39 -6.22
C ILE A 36 -24.25 14.21 -5.28
N GLY A 37 -25.20 13.37 -5.69
CA GLY A 37 -26.32 12.96 -4.84
C GLY A 37 -25.83 12.45 -3.48
N ILE A 38 -26.53 12.84 -2.41
CA ILE A 38 -26.15 12.62 -0.99
C ILE A 38 -25.68 11.19 -0.72
N ILE A 39 -26.37 10.19 -1.29
CA ILE A 39 -26.05 8.76 -1.14
C ILE A 39 -24.65 8.43 -1.65
N ARG A 40 -24.26 8.95 -2.82
CA ARG A 40 -22.93 8.73 -3.41
C ARG A 40 -21.84 9.41 -2.58
N ARG A 41 -22.10 10.60 -2.06
CA ARG A 41 -21.17 11.30 -1.16
C ARG A 41 -20.95 10.54 0.15
N ILE A 42 -22.01 9.99 0.75
CA ILE A 42 -21.92 9.14 1.96
C ILE A 42 -21.08 7.89 1.68
N LYS A 43 -21.31 7.21 0.55
CA LYS A 43 -20.54 6.02 0.17
C LYS A 43 -19.06 6.34 -0.03
N MET A 44 -18.73 7.45 -0.70
CA MET A 44 -17.34 7.89 -0.90
C MET A 44 -16.65 8.23 0.42
N LYS A 45 -17.33 8.91 1.35
CA LYS A 45 -16.77 9.19 2.69
C LYS A 45 -16.49 7.92 3.48
N ARG A 46 -17.37 6.93 3.41
CA ARG A 46 -17.15 5.61 4.05
C ARG A 46 -15.92 4.91 3.46
N GLN A 47 -15.80 4.90 2.13
CA GLN A 47 -14.64 4.32 1.44
C GLN A 47 -13.34 5.07 1.78
N LEU A 48 -13.39 6.39 1.90
CA LEU A 48 -12.26 7.21 2.32
C LEU A 48 -11.81 6.86 3.74
N GLY A 49 -12.74 6.71 4.69
CA GLY A 49 -12.40 6.31 6.06
C GLY A 49 -11.75 4.92 6.14
N GLU A 50 -12.27 3.96 5.37
CA GLU A 50 -11.67 2.62 5.26
C GLU A 50 -10.28 2.66 4.60
N LEU A 51 -10.09 3.50 3.58
CA LEU A 51 -8.79 3.71 2.94
C LEU A 51 -7.78 4.32 3.91
N GLU A 52 -8.18 5.32 4.70
CA GLU A 52 -7.34 5.97 5.71
C GLU A 52 -6.97 5.02 6.85
N PHE A 53 -7.87 4.11 7.23
CA PHE A 53 -7.55 3.04 8.17
C PHE A 53 -6.46 2.11 7.61
N ARG A 54 -6.61 1.65 6.36
CA ARG A 54 -5.64 0.75 5.70
C ARG A 54 -4.29 1.39 5.48
N ILE A 55 -4.24 2.67 5.10
CA ILE A 55 -2.99 3.43 4.99
C ILE A 55 -2.28 3.45 6.34
N ARG A 56 -2.99 3.74 7.43
CA ARG A 56 -2.40 3.77 8.77
C ARG A 56 -1.89 2.40 9.21
N GLU A 57 -2.65 1.34 8.93
CA GLU A 57 -2.24 -0.04 9.25
C GLU A 57 -0.96 -0.44 8.49
N LEU A 58 -0.93 -0.20 7.18
CA LEU A 58 0.24 -0.48 6.34
C LEU A 58 1.45 0.36 6.78
N HIS A 59 1.27 1.65 7.01
CA HIS A 59 2.31 2.56 7.50
C HIS A 59 2.92 2.06 8.81
N GLY A 60 2.07 1.68 9.77
CA GLY A 60 2.53 1.15 11.06
C GLY A 60 3.36 -0.12 10.91
N LYS A 61 2.96 -1.04 10.02
CA LYS A 61 3.72 -2.28 9.78
C LYS A 61 5.00 -2.06 8.97
N ASN A 62 5.01 -1.13 8.02
CA ASN A 62 6.23 -0.70 7.34
C ASN A 62 7.23 -0.14 8.35
N GLN A 63 6.81 0.80 9.21
CA GLN A 63 7.68 1.38 10.24
C GLN A 63 8.20 0.33 11.22
N GLU A 64 7.35 -0.59 11.68
CA GLU A 64 7.75 -1.69 12.57
C GLU A 64 8.82 -2.57 11.90
N GLY A 65 8.62 -2.95 10.65
CA GLY A 65 9.59 -3.73 9.89
C GLY A 65 10.91 -2.99 9.66
N GLU A 66 10.85 -1.70 9.31
CA GLU A 66 12.04 -0.87 9.09
C GLU A 66 12.84 -0.67 10.38
N ALA A 67 12.18 -0.51 11.51
CA ALA A 67 12.83 -0.40 12.82
C ALA A 67 13.57 -1.70 13.17
N ARG A 68 12.93 -2.86 12.97
CA ARG A 68 13.56 -4.18 13.17
C ARG A 68 14.79 -4.36 12.27
N PHE A 69 14.69 -3.97 11.00
CA PHE A 69 15.81 -4.07 10.06
C PHE A 69 16.97 -3.12 10.44
N ARG A 70 16.66 -1.86 10.81
CA ARG A 70 17.67 -0.92 11.31
C ARG A 70 18.36 -1.41 12.58
N ALA A 71 17.60 -1.98 13.52
CA ALA A 71 18.15 -2.57 14.74
C ALA A 71 19.12 -3.72 14.42
N PHE A 72 18.79 -4.58 13.45
CA PHE A 72 19.70 -5.62 12.98
C PHE A 72 21.01 -5.04 12.41
N ILE A 73 20.93 -4.06 11.50
CA ILE A 73 22.12 -3.42 10.92
C ILE A 73 22.99 -2.77 12.01
N SER A 74 22.34 -2.08 12.97
CA SER A 74 23.03 -1.48 14.11
C SER A 74 23.73 -2.54 14.97
N GLY A 75 23.08 -3.66 15.28
CA GLY A 75 23.64 -4.75 16.07
C GLY A 75 24.82 -5.45 15.37
N VAL A 76 24.77 -5.59 14.04
CA VAL A 76 25.93 -6.09 13.27
C VAL A 76 27.08 -5.08 13.29
N SER A 77 26.78 -3.80 13.08
CA SER A 77 27.80 -2.73 12.99
C SER A 77 28.48 -2.46 14.33
N SER A 78 27.74 -2.56 15.45
CA SER A 78 28.30 -2.43 16.81
C SER A 78 29.07 -3.67 17.25
N GLY A 79 28.99 -4.77 16.49
CA GLY A 79 29.54 -6.05 16.87
C GLY A 79 28.78 -6.71 18.04
N GLU A 80 27.53 -6.36 18.29
CA GLU A 80 26.64 -7.13 19.18
C GLU A 80 26.27 -8.47 18.53
N ILE A 81 25.99 -8.45 17.22
CA ILE A 81 25.76 -9.64 16.41
C ILE A 81 27.05 -9.99 15.68
N ARG A 82 27.85 -10.88 16.26
CA ARG A 82 29.14 -11.31 15.68
C ARG A 82 29.05 -12.61 14.91
N ASP A 83 28.17 -13.51 15.34
CA ASP A 83 28.10 -14.84 14.79
C ASP A 83 27.09 -14.93 13.65
N ARG A 84 27.46 -15.71 12.63
CA ARG A 84 26.67 -15.88 11.40
C ARG A 84 25.32 -16.56 11.67
N ARG A 85 25.18 -17.34 12.74
CA ARG A 85 23.96 -18.09 13.06
C ARG A 85 22.91 -17.16 13.66
N SER A 86 23.28 -16.31 14.61
CA SER A 86 22.44 -15.26 15.17
C SER A 86 22.02 -14.26 14.09
N ALA A 87 22.95 -13.83 13.23
CA ALA A 87 22.62 -12.94 12.13
C ALA A 87 21.57 -13.54 11.19
N ARG A 88 21.72 -14.82 10.82
CA ARG A 88 20.71 -15.54 10.01
C ARG A 88 19.37 -15.70 10.72
N SER A 89 19.37 -15.97 12.02
CA SER A 89 18.13 -16.12 12.79
C SER A 89 17.34 -14.81 12.87
N VAL A 90 18.01 -13.69 13.14
CA VAL A 90 17.40 -12.36 13.17
C VAL A 90 16.90 -11.96 11.79
N LEU A 91 17.72 -12.12 10.74
CA LEU A 91 17.30 -11.87 9.36
C LEU A 91 16.11 -12.75 8.94
N GLY A 92 16.09 -14.02 9.34
CA GLY A 92 14.97 -14.93 9.07
C GLY A 92 13.67 -14.45 9.71
N THR A 93 13.73 -13.95 10.94
CA THR A 93 12.57 -13.36 11.63
C THR A 93 12.06 -12.11 10.91
N ILE A 94 12.96 -11.23 10.47
CA ILE A 94 12.60 -10.01 9.71
C ILE A 94 11.99 -10.38 8.36
N PHE A 95 12.62 -11.33 7.65
CA PHE A 95 12.11 -11.82 6.37
C PHE A 95 10.70 -12.42 6.52
N ASN A 96 10.48 -13.26 7.54
CA ASN A 96 9.16 -13.82 7.81
C ASN A 96 8.12 -12.74 8.14
N PHE A 97 8.49 -11.70 8.89
CA PHE A 97 7.61 -10.57 9.18
C PHE A 97 7.14 -9.88 7.88
N TYR A 98 8.05 -9.59 6.95
CA TYR A 98 7.69 -9.00 5.66
C TYR A 98 6.90 -9.96 4.77
N GLY A 99 7.32 -11.23 4.70
CA GLY A 99 6.69 -12.25 3.88
C GLY A 99 5.29 -12.64 4.33
N THR A 100 4.95 -12.45 5.60
CA THR A 100 3.64 -12.84 6.16
C THR A 100 2.77 -11.63 6.49
N ILE A 101 3.22 -10.77 7.42
CA ILE A 101 2.40 -9.69 7.96
C ILE A 101 2.25 -8.57 6.94
N VAL A 102 3.37 -8.02 6.47
CA VAL A 102 3.35 -6.88 5.53
C VAL A 102 2.73 -7.30 4.20
N SER A 103 3.13 -8.47 3.67
CA SER A 103 2.59 -9.00 2.40
C SER A 103 1.07 -9.22 2.47
N ARG A 104 0.54 -9.72 3.59
CA ARG A 104 -0.92 -9.88 3.79
C ARG A 104 -1.64 -8.52 3.74
N ILE A 105 -1.10 -7.51 4.41
CA ILE A 105 -1.69 -6.16 4.42
C ILE A 105 -1.63 -5.56 3.02
N ILE A 106 -0.51 -5.71 2.30
CA ILE A 106 -0.38 -5.28 0.91
C ILE A 106 -1.45 -5.93 0.03
N THR A 107 -1.67 -7.25 0.14
CA THR A 107 -2.70 -7.97 -0.63
C THR A 107 -4.10 -7.43 -0.34
N ILE A 108 -4.43 -7.22 0.95
CA ILE A 108 -5.70 -6.64 1.38
C ILE A 108 -5.87 -5.23 0.81
N CYS A 109 -4.81 -4.42 0.84
CA CYS A 109 -4.80 -3.06 0.29
C CYS A 109 -4.97 -3.05 -1.24
N ARG A 110 -4.29 -3.94 -1.96
CA ARG A 110 -4.42 -4.10 -3.42
C ARG A 110 -5.85 -4.43 -3.82
N GLY A 111 -6.46 -5.43 -3.17
CA GLY A 111 -7.84 -5.82 -3.47
C GLY A 111 -8.82 -4.67 -3.25
N PHE A 112 -8.63 -3.87 -2.20
CA PHE A 112 -9.47 -2.72 -1.92
C PHE A 112 -9.23 -1.55 -2.86
N ALA A 113 -7.98 -1.24 -3.19
CA ALA A 113 -7.63 -0.26 -4.20
C ALA A 113 -8.25 -0.62 -5.56
N GLY A 114 -8.13 -1.88 -5.99
CA GLY A 114 -8.76 -2.39 -7.21
C GLY A 114 -10.29 -2.27 -7.18
N GLY A 115 -10.91 -2.57 -6.02
CA GLY A 115 -12.35 -2.40 -5.82
C GLY A 115 -12.81 -0.94 -5.96
N ILE A 116 -12.05 0.00 -5.37
CA ILE A 116 -12.28 1.44 -5.56
C ILE A 116 -12.16 1.78 -7.04
N ILE A 117 -11.03 1.46 -7.66
CA ILE A 117 -10.74 1.79 -9.06
C ILE A 117 -11.85 1.30 -9.99
N ASN A 118 -12.31 0.06 -9.83
CA ASN A 118 -13.38 -0.50 -10.65
C ASN A 118 -14.73 0.22 -10.47
N ILE A 119 -15.06 0.61 -9.23
CA ILE A 119 -16.26 1.41 -8.96
C ILE A 119 -16.15 2.76 -9.68
N TYR A 120 -14.99 3.41 -9.61
CA TYR A 120 -14.79 4.69 -10.28
C TYR A 120 -14.75 4.54 -11.81
N LYS A 121 -14.09 3.54 -12.38
CA LYS A 121 -14.13 3.26 -13.84
C LYS A 121 -15.58 3.09 -14.34
N ARG A 122 -16.41 2.31 -13.63
CA ARG A 122 -17.82 2.09 -14.01
C ARG A 122 -18.69 3.34 -13.88
N ILE A 123 -18.43 4.18 -12.87
CA ILE A 123 -19.22 5.40 -12.63
C ILE A 123 -18.81 6.55 -13.55
N PHE A 124 -17.52 6.63 -13.93
CA PHE A 124 -16.95 7.75 -14.70
C PHE A 124 -16.82 7.50 -16.21
N LEU A 125 -17.20 6.32 -16.72
CA LEU A 125 -17.40 6.10 -18.16
C LEU A 125 -18.46 7.05 -18.79
N GLY A 126 -19.21 7.81 -17.98
CA GLY A 126 -20.10 8.88 -18.43
C GLY A 126 -19.67 10.32 -18.10
N VAL A 127 -18.62 10.56 -17.30
CA VAL A 127 -18.22 11.92 -16.88
C VAL A 127 -16.70 12.01 -16.81
N GLY A 128 -16.09 12.83 -17.66
CA GLY A 128 -14.63 12.99 -17.83
C GLY A 128 -13.92 13.70 -16.65
N GLY A 129 -14.04 13.16 -15.45
CA GLY A 129 -13.49 13.72 -14.22
C GLY A 129 -12.02 13.35 -13.95
N VAL A 130 -11.36 14.21 -13.18
CA VAL A 130 -9.92 14.22 -12.78
C VAL A 130 -9.34 12.85 -12.36
N ILE A 131 -10.17 11.96 -11.82
CA ILE A 131 -9.80 10.58 -11.48
C ILE A 131 -9.32 9.79 -12.69
N HIS A 132 -9.85 10.05 -13.89
CA HIS A 132 -9.42 9.39 -15.13
C HIS A 132 -7.97 9.72 -15.50
N ARG A 133 -7.46 10.91 -15.13
CA ARG A 133 -6.05 11.29 -15.34
C ARG A 133 -5.12 10.67 -14.29
N LEU A 134 -5.56 10.56 -13.04
CA LEU A 134 -4.82 9.87 -11.98
C LEU A 134 -4.76 8.35 -12.21
N LEU A 135 -5.86 7.76 -12.70
CA LEU A 135 -5.93 6.37 -13.15
C LEU A 135 -4.94 6.08 -14.29
N ALA A 136 -4.82 7.00 -15.24
CA ALA A 136 -3.90 6.86 -16.37
C ALA A 136 -2.41 7.05 -16.00
N LEU A 137 -2.09 7.94 -15.05
CA LEU A 137 -0.70 8.33 -14.77
C LEU A 137 -0.04 7.59 -13.60
N LYS A 138 -0.79 7.13 -12.58
CA LYS A 138 -0.20 6.52 -11.36
C LYS A 138 -0.68 5.11 -11.05
N LEU A 139 -1.76 4.65 -11.67
CA LEU A 139 -2.35 3.34 -11.38
C LEU A 139 -2.07 2.28 -12.44
N ALA A 140 -1.52 2.64 -13.61
CA ALA A 140 -1.01 1.67 -14.58
C ALA A 140 0.02 0.67 -13.98
N PRO A 141 0.97 1.08 -13.11
CA PRO A 141 1.86 0.14 -12.42
C PRO A 141 1.13 -0.75 -11.42
N LEU A 142 0.05 -0.25 -10.82
CA LEU A 142 -0.75 -0.97 -9.83
C LEU A 142 -1.69 -1.98 -10.48
N GLU A 143 -2.28 -1.64 -11.63
CA GLU A 143 -2.99 -2.59 -12.49
C GLU A 143 -2.05 -3.66 -13.04
N ALA A 144 -0.83 -3.30 -13.46
CA ALA A 144 0.18 -4.27 -13.86
C ALA A 144 0.57 -5.20 -12.69
N GLY A 145 0.77 -4.66 -11.47
CA GLY A 145 1.08 -5.43 -10.27
C GLY A 145 -0.08 -6.31 -9.77
N ILE A 146 -1.33 -5.90 -10.01
CA ILE A 146 -2.51 -6.74 -9.77
C ILE A 146 -2.59 -7.86 -10.81
N ASN A 147 -2.40 -7.58 -12.10
CA ASN A 147 -2.42 -8.58 -13.16
C ASN A 147 -1.35 -9.67 -12.98
N ILE A 148 -0.12 -9.28 -12.63
CA ILE A 148 1.00 -10.20 -12.38
C ILE A 148 0.71 -11.18 -11.22
N ILE A 149 -0.07 -10.79 -10.22
CA ILE A 149 -0.40 -11.64 -9.05
C ILE A 149 -1.74 -12.35 -9.23
N SER A 150 -2.63 -11.81 -10.05
CA SER A 150 -3.94 -12.41 -10.39
C SER A 150 -3.82 -13.48 -11.48
N GLY A 151 -2.67 -13.59 -12.15
CA GLY A 151 -2.46 -14.52 -13.26
C GLY A 151 -3.25 -14.14 -14.52
N ILE A 152 -3.50 -12.84 -14.74
CA ILE A 152 -4.19 -12.29 -15.92
C ILE A 152 -3.19 -11.51 -16.76
#